data_AF-A0AAV4V7J5-F1
#
_entry.id   AF-A0AAV4V7J5-F1
#
_cell.length_a   1.000
_cell.length_b   1.000
_cell.length_c   1.000
_cell.angle_alpha   90.00
_cell.angle_beta   90.00
_cell.angle_gamma   90.00
#
_symmetry.space_group_name_H-M   'P 1'
#
loop_
_entity.id
_entity.type
_entity.pdbx_description
1 polymer ?
#
loop_
_entity_poly.entity_id
_entity_poly.type
_entity_poly.pdbx_seq_one_letter_code
_entity_poly.pdbx_strand_id
1 'polypeptide(L)'
;MLLATFSNCWLLLLYAVGDYQQLLAITTLRLVIFSNSKAKIIGGPTLYINSGSTINLTCLVMESPVPPDYVFWYHNGKVINYDSPRGISVHTEKAQRTTSKLLISNAQPSDSGNYSCVPSNAEPAAIGLHVLNGEHPAAMQHGKHTSSGTGLPNSWNMFLYLIMNIALLVFNKR
;
A
#
# COMPACT_ATOMS: atom_id res chain seq x y z
N MET A 1 17.65 -0.61 75.72
CA MET A 1 17.87 -1.28 74.43
C MET A 1 16.52 -1.38 73.73
N LEU A 2 16.17 -0.41 72.88
CA LEU A 2 15.04 -0.44 71.93
C LEU A 2 15.02 0.89 71.18
N LEU A 3 15.91 1.02 70.18
CA LEU A 3 15.80 2.01 69.10
C LEU A 3 16.20 1.28 67.81
N ALA A 4 15.46 1.56 66.72
CA ALA A 4 15.50 0.95 65.38
C ALA A 4 14.94 -0.50 65.35
N THR A 5 13.91 -0.86 64.57
CA THR A 5 13.63 -0.55 63.17
C THR A 5 12.13 -0.70 62.85
N PHE A 6 11.37 0.39 62.73
CA PHE A 6 9.98 0.36 62.22
C PHE A 6 9.80 1.07 60.88
N SER A 7 10.89 1.42 60.17
CA SER A 7 10.81 2.14 58.89
C SER A 7 10.95 1.26 57.64
N ASN A 8 11.34 -0.01 57.78
CA ASN A 8 11.66 -0.87 56.63
C ASN A 8 10.64 -1.99 56.38
N CYS A 9 9.66 -2.17 57.28
CA CYS A 9 8.61 -3.18 57.07
C CYS A 9 7.60 -2.74 55.98
N TRP A 10 7.36 -1.43 55.84
CA TRP A 10 6.50 -0.89 54.77
C TRP A 10 7.15 -1.02 53.39
N LEU A 11 8.45 -0.72 53.24
CA LEU A 11 9.17 -0.94 51.97
C LEU A 11 9.22 -2.43 51.59
N LEU A 12 9.38 -3.33 52.56
CA LEU A 12 9.31 -4.77 52.31
C LEU A 12 7.90 -5.24 51.96
N LEU A 13 6.83 -4.60 52.46
CA LEU A 13 5.46 -4.88 52.01
C LEU A 13 5.19 -4.34 50.59
N LEU A 14 5.85 -3.28 50.13
CA LEU A 14 5.81 -2.87 48.72
C LEU A 14 6.60 -3.84 47.80
N TYR A 15 7.65 -4.49 48.30
CA TYR A 15 8.38 -5.56 47.60
C TYR A 15 7.69 -6.94 47.68
N ALA A 16 6.99 -7.24 48.77
CA ALA A 16 6.29 -8.51 49.02
C ALA A 16 4.85 -8.53 48.50
N VAL A 17 4.20 -7.36 48.39
CA VAL A 17 3.10 -7.09 47.44
C VAL A 17 3.72 -6.72 46.08
N GLY A 18 4.78 -7.46 45.71
CA GLY A 18 5.55 -7.27 44.50
C GLY A 18 4.82 -7.89 43.32
N ASP A 19 3.83 -7.15 42.84
CA ASP A 19 3.11 -7.41 41.60
C ASP A 19 3.99 -7.06 40.38
N TYR A 20 5.22 -7.60 40.35
CA TYR A 20 6.12 -7.50 39.21
C TYR A 20 5.48 -8.12 37.97
N GLN A 21 4.59 -9.10 38.16
CA GLN A 21 3.80 -9.70 37.08
C GLN A 21 2.80 -8.71 36.49
N GLN A 22 2.14 -7.85 37.27
CA GLN A 22 1.26 -6.78 36.75
C GLN A 22 2.06 -5.64 36.09
N LEU A 23 3.22 -5.26 36.63
CA LEU A 23 4.12 -4.29 35.99
C LEU A 23 4.69 -4.85 34.67
N LEU A 24 5.11 -6.11 34.64
CA LEU A 24 5.48 -6.82 33.42
C LEU A 24 4.28 -6.96 32.48
N ALA A 25 3.06 -7.23 32.96
CA ALA A 25 1.86 -7.29 32.13
C ALA A 25 1.50 -5.93 31.49
N ILE A 26 1.60 -4.82 32.23
CA ILE A 26 1.36 -3.46 31.69
C ILE A 26 2.46 -3.06 30.69
N THR A 27 3.73 -3.34 31.01
CA THR A 27 4.86 -3.04 30.12
C THR A 27 4.85 -3.94 28.89
N THR A 28 4.58 -5.24 29.03
CA THR A 28 4.41 -6.18 27.91
C THR A 28 3.17 -5.88 27.09
N LEU A 29 2.03 -5.51 27.68
CA LEU A 29 0.85 -5.08 26.93
C LEU A 29 1.17 -3.87 26.07
N ARG A 30 1.82 -2.85 26.64
CA ARG A 30 2.26 -1.67 25.89
C ARG A 30 3.21 -2.05 24.74
N LEU A 31 4.20 -2.91 24.99
CA LEU A 31 5.18 -3.35 23.98
C LEU A 31 4.56 -4.27 22.91
N VAL A 32 3.71 -5.22 23.28
CA VAL A 32 3.03 -6.15 22.39
C VAL A 32 2.02 -5.42 21.51
N ILE A 33 1.32 -4.41 22.05
CA ILE A 33 0.40 -3.66 21.22
C ILE A 33 1.16 -2.81 20.18
N PHE A 34 2.28 -2.18 20.55
CA PHE A 34 3.13 -1.47 19.56
C PHE A 34 3.76 -2.40 18.51
N SER A 35 3.93 -3.69 18.84
CA SER A 35 4.40 -4.70 17.88
C SER A 35 3.32 -5.18 16.91
N ASN A 36 2.03 -4.98 17.21
CA ASN A 36 0.93 -5.40 16.33
C ASN A 36 0.27 -4.22 15.60
N SER A 37 0.53 -2.98 16.03
CA SER A 37 0.05 -1.79 15.35
C SER A 37 0.75 -1.63 14.00
N LYS A 38 -0.03 -1.38 12.95
CA LYS A 38 0.47 -1.24 11.58
C LYS A 38 -0.22 -0.12 10.83
N ALA A 39 0.52 0.56 9.99
CA ALA A 39 -0.03 1.50 9.04
C ALA A 39 -0.51 0.78 7.77
N LYS A 40 -1.45 1.40 7.06
CA LYS A 40 -1.89 0.97 5.73
C LYS A 40 -2.23 2.17 4.88
N ILE A 41 -1.65 2.25 3.68
CA ILE A 41 -2.01 3.27 2.69
C ILE A 41 -3.12 2.71 1.79
N ILE A 42 -4.21 3.46 1.63
CA ILE A 42 -5.33 3.08 0.77
C ILE A 42 -4.91 3.19 -0.70
N GLY A 43 -5.30 2.22 -1.52
CA GLY A 43 -5.02 2.20 -2.96
C GLY A 43 -3.70 1.54 -3.38
N GLY A 44 -2.97 0.92 -2.45
CA GLY A 44 -1.74 0.17 -2.73
C GLY A 44 -1.95 -1.22 -3.37
N PRO A 45 -0.87 -1.90 -3.79
CA PRO A 45 0.54 -1.55 -3.57
C PRO A 45 1.09 -0.47 -4.51
N THR A 46 0.39 -0.19 -5.61
CA THR A 46 0.78 0.79 -6.62
C THR A 46 -0.42 1.60 -7.08
N LEU A 47 -0.28 2.92 -7.13
CA LEU A 47 -1.31 3.87 -7.54
C LEU A 47 -0.87 4.63 -8.80
N TYR A 48 -1.79 4.80 -9.74
CA TYR A 48 -1.59 5.54 -10.99
C TYR A 48 -2.47 6.79 -11.00
N ILE A 49 -1.88 7.95 -11.28
CA ILE A 49 -2.57 9.25 -11.30
C ILE A 49 -2.18 10.01 -12.57
N ASN A 50 -3.10 10.76 -13.17
CA ASN A 50 -2.79 11.59 -14.33
C ASN A 50 -2.05 12.87 -13.93
N SER A 51 -1.12 13.32 -14.76
CA SER A 51 -0.47 14.62 -14.64
C SER A 51 -1.50 15.74 -14.53
N GLY A 52 -1.24 16.74 -13.70
CA GLY A 52 -2.15 17.84 -13.37
C GLY A 52 -3.23 17.53 -12.33
N SER A 53 -3.43 16.26 -11.96
CA SER A 53 -4.41 15.88 -10.92
C SER A 53 -3.87 16.13 -9.51
N THR A 54 -4.73 16.04 -8.49
CA THR A 54 -4.32 16.10 -7.09
C THR A 54 -4.01 14.70 -6.56
N ILE A 55 -2.80 14.50 -6.05
CA ILE A 55 -2.41 13.27 -5.33
C ILE A 55 -3.06 13.31 -3.96
N ASN A 56 -3.79 12.25 -3.59
CA ASN A 56 -4.39 12.09 -2.26
C ASN A 56 -4.07 10.71 -1.71
N LEU A 57 -3.03 10.65 -0.86
CA LEU A 57 -2.65 9.44 -0.17
C LEU A 57 -3.22 9.45 1.24
N THR A 58 -4.00 8.42 1.56
CA THR A 58 -4.60 8.26 2.90
C THR A 58 -3.93 7.09 3.61
N CYS A 59 -3.27 7.37 4.72
CA CYS A 59 -2.65 6.40 5.62
C CYS A 59 -3.54 6.19 6.85
N LEU A 60 -3.88 4.93 7.11
CA LEU A 60 -4.66 4.48 8.25
C LEU A 60 -3.74 3.77 9.24
N VAL A 61 -3.72 4.21 10.49
CA VAL A 61 -3.04 3.51 11.58
C VAL A 61 -4.03 2.59 12.26
N MET A 62 -3.81 1.28 12.13
CA MET A 62 -4.70 0.22 12.63
C MET A 62 -4.09 -0.44 13.86
N GLU A 63 -4.94 -1.08 14.67
CA GLU A 63 -4.51 -1.91 15.81
C GLU A 63 -3.68 -1.11 16.85
N SER A 64 -3.79 0.23 16.84
CA SER A 64 -3.13 1.12 17.79
C SER A 64 -4.07 1.56 18.92
N PRO A 65 -3.73 1.33 20.19
CA PRO A 65 -4.56 1.60 21.37
C PRO A 65 -4.43 3.06 21.80
N VAL A 66 -3.34 3.70 21.40
CA VAL A 66 -3.01 5.09 21.65
C VAL A 66 -2.73 5.73 20.28
N PRO A 67 -3.27 6.92 19.98
CA PRO A 67 -2.95 7.61 18.73
C PRO A 67 -1.45 7.95 18.68
N PRO A 68 -0.78 7.86 17.53
CA PRO A 68 0.61 8.31 17.38
C PRO A 68 0.76 9.80 17.71
N ASP A 69 1.93 10.14 18.24
CA ASP A 69 2.32 11.54 18.49
C ASP A 69 2.49 12.28 17.16
N TYR A 70 3.05 11.61 16.15
CA TYR A 70 3.26 12.13 14.81
C TYR A 70 3.14 11.02 13.75
N VAL A 71 2.84 11.44 12.51
CA VAL A 71 2.91 10.60 11.32
C VAL A 71 3.69 11.36 10.27
N PHE A 72 4.85 10.85 9.88
CA PHE A 72 5.68 11.45 8.85
C PHE A 72 5.42 10.83 7.49
N TRP A 73 5.47 11.66 6.46
CA TRP A 73 5.44 11.20 5.07
C TRP A 73 6.82 11.33 4.43
N TYR A 74 7.22 10.28 3.74
CA TYR A 74 8.47 10.19 3.00
C TYR A 74 8.19 10.00 1.51
N HIS A 75 9.00 10.62 0.66
CA HIS A 75 9.09 10.37 -0.77
C HIS A 75 10.51 9.90 -1.08
N ASN A 76 10.65 8.69 -1.61
CA ASN A 76 11.93 8.06 -1.94
C ASN A 76 12.93 8.09 -0.78
N GLY A 77 12.46 7.84 0.45
CA GLY A 77 13.28 7.80 1.66
C GLY A 77 13.63 9.17 2.24
N LYS A 78 13.14 10.28 1.69
CA LYS A 78 13.33 11.64 2.22
C LYS A 78 12.02 12.17 2.77
N VAL A 79 12.08 12.89 3.90
CA VAL A 79 10.91 13.56 4.47
C VAL A 79 10.37 14.58 3.46
N ILE A 80 9.05 14.57 3.25
CA ILE A 80 8.39 15.53 2.36
C ILE A 80 8.42 16.92 3.01
N ASN A 81 8.84 17.92 2.26
CA ASN A 81 8.75 19.31 2.71
C ASN A 81 7.32 19.83 2.55
N TYR A 82 6.66 20.14 3.66
CA TYR A 82 5.29 20.63 3.70
C TYR A 82 5.16 22.12 3.39
N ASP A 83 6.26 22.89 3.49
CA ASP A 83 6.27 24.34 3.22
C ASP A 83 6.45 24.68 1.72
N SER A 84 6.14 23.72 0.85
CA SER A 84 6.27 23.91 -0.59
C SER A 84 5.17 24.83 -1.13
N PRO A 85 5.49 25.81 -1.99
CA PRO A 85 4.50 26.67 -2.64
C PRO A 85 3.56 25.89 -3.59
N ARG A 86 3.82 24.60 -3.85
CA ARG A 86 3.01 23.72 -4.70
C ARG A 86 1.73 23.20 -4.04
N GLY A 87 1.36 23.67 -2.84
CA GLY A 87 0.14 23.26 -2.14
C GLY A 87 0.22 21.85 -1.56
N ILE A 88 1.34 21.53 -0.91
CA ILE A 88 1.48 20.28 -0.17
C ILE A 88 0.84 20.46 1.21
N SER A 89 -0.06 19.57 1.60
CA SER A 89 -0.65 19.61 2.94
C SER A 89 -0.80 18.22 3.54
N VAL A 90 -0.64 18.15 4.86
CA VAL A 90 -0.89 16.94 5.64
C VAL A 90 -1.97 17.22 6.66
N HIS A 91 -3.01 16.39 6.63
CA HIS A 91 -4.09 16.43 7.60
C HIS A 91 -4.08 15.13 8.39
N THR A 92 -3.75 15.21 9.68
CA THR A 92 -3.75 14.06 10.58
C THR A 92 -4.88 14.21 11.59
N GLU A 93 -5.85 13.32 11.50
CA GLU A 93 -6.98 13.24 12.42
C GLU A 93 -6.69 12.16 13.46
N LYS A 94 -6.59 12.58 14.74
CA LYS A 94 -6.35 11.69 15.88
C LYS A 94 -7.69 11.34 16.53
N ALA A 95 -8.25 10.19 16.18
CA ALA A 95 -9.45 9.62 16.80
C ALA A 95 -9.15 8.19 17.32
N GLN A 96 -10.17 7.35 17.49
CA GLN A 96 -9.97 5.91 17.79
C GLN A 96 -9.11 5.19 16.75
N ARG A 97 -9.10 5.69 15.50
CA ARG A 97 -8.14 5.32 14.45
C ARG A 97 -7.52 6.60 13.92
N THR A 98 -6.20 6.65 13.88
CA THR A 98 -5.51 7.83 13.34
C THR A 98 -5.42 7.74 11.82
N THR A 99 -5.86 8.80 11.15
CA THR A 99 -5.84 8.91 9.69
C THR A 99 -4.98 10.09 9.31
N SER A 100 -3.95 9.86 8.49
CA SER A 100 -3.11 10.92 7.92
C SER A 100 -3.32 10.99 6.41
N LYS A 101 -3.64 12.18 5.89
CA LYS A 101 -3.85 12.42 4.46
C LYS A 101 -2.77 13.34 3.93
N LEU A 102 -2.01 12.88 2.94
CA LEU A 102 -1.06 13.69 2.17
C LEU A 102 -1.73 14.13 0.87
N LEU A 103 -1.79 15.44 0.67
CA LEU A 103 -2.33 16.07 -0.52
C LEU A 103 -1.20 16.81 -1.25
N ILE A 104 -1.04 16.55 -2.54
CA ILE A 104 -0.10 17.27 -3.43
C ILE A 104 -0.88 17.70 -4.67
N SER A 105 -1.00 19.00 -4.89
CA SER A 105 -1.67 19.55 -6.07
C SER A 105 -0.78 19.52 -7.32
N ASN A 106 -1.42 19.49 -8.49
CA ASN A 106 -0.76 19.56 -9.79
C ASN A 106 0.35 18.49 -9.94
N ALA A 107 -0.04 17.22 -9.96
CA ALA A 107 0.85 16.06 -10.07
C ALA A 107 1.76 16.18 -11.30
N GLN A 108 3.06 15.99 -11.09
CA GLN A 108 4.08 16.00 -12.13
C GLN A 108 4.73 14.61 -12.26
N PRO A 109 5.30 14.25 -13.42
CA PRO A 109 6.02 12.98 -13.60
C PRO A 109 7.12 12.76 -12.55
N SER A 110 7.79 13.84 -12.11
CA SER A 110 8.79 13.85 -11.05
C SER A 110 8.26 13.47 -9.67
N ASP A 111 6.95 13.58 -9.45
CA ASP A 111 6.32 13.23 -8.18
C ASP A 111 6.14 11.71 -8.07
N SER A 112 6.38 10.95 -9.15
CA SER A 112 6.40 9.49 -9.12
C SER A 112 7.48 8.97 -8.17
N GLY A 113 7.25 7.80 -7.58
CA GLY A 113 8.21 7.16 -6.68
C GLY A 113 7.53 6.44 -5.53
N ASN A 114 8.33 6.07 -4.53
CA ASN A 114 7.85 5.37 -3.35
C ASN A 114 7.44 6.37 -2.27
N TYR A 115 6.18 6.34 -1.87
CA TYR A 115 5.66 7.12 -0.75
C TYR A 115 5.53 6.23 0.47
N SER A 116 5.94 6.71 1.63
CA SER A 116 5.82 5.96 2.88
C SER A 116 5.24 6.81 4.00
N CYS A 117 4.29 6.26 4.75
CA CYS A 117 3.81 6.84 5.99
C CYS A 117 4.44 6.12 7.18
N VAL A 118 5.02 6.89 8.10
CA VAL A 118 5.79 6.42 9.24
C VAL A 118 5.18 7.03 10.52
N PRO A 119 4.27 6.32 11.21
CA PRO A 119 3.76 6.73 12.51
C PRO A 119 4.77 6.47 13.63
N SER A 120 4.64 7.18 14.77
CA SER A 120 5.57 7.03 15.91
C SER A 120 5.44 5.71 16.69
N ASN A 121 4.32 5.00 16.54
CA ASN A 121 3.97 3.84 17.37
C ASN A 121 3.33 2.69 16.58
N ALA A 122 3.63 2.57 15.29
CA ALA A 122 3.15 1.46 14.46
C ALA A 122 4.13 1.18 13.31
N GLU A 123 4.02 -0.02 12.73
CA GLU A 123 4.82 -0.39 11.56
C GLU A 123 4.53 0.53 10.36
N PRO A 124 5.54 0.99 9.61
CA PRO A 124 5.36 1.83 8.44
C PRO A 124 4.62 1.13 7.29
N ALA A 125 4.00 1.93 6.42
CA ALA A 125 3.44 1.45 5.17
C ALA A 125 3.99 2.24 3.98
N ALA A 126 4.11 1.58 2.83
CA ALA A 126 4.63 2.17 1.60
C ALA A 126 3.73 1.86 0.40
N ILE A 127 3.75 2.76 -0.59
CA ILE A 127 3.01 2.64 -1.84
C ILE A 127 3.86 3.21 -2.99
N GLY A 128 3.87 2.52 -4.13
CA GLY A 128 4.42 3.07 -5.38
C GLY A 128 3.43 4.01 -6.05
N LEU A 129 3.84 5.22 -6.40
CA LEU A 129 3.04 6.18 -7.16
C LEU A 129 3.64 6.37 -8.55
N HIS A 130 2.80 6.28 -9.58
CA HIS A 130 3.18 6.58 -10.96
C HIS A 130 2.26 7.66 -11.55
N VAL A 131 2.87 8.75 -12.00
CA VAL A 131 2.15 9.84 -12.67
C VAL A 131 2.18 9.60 -14.19
N LEU A 132 1.01 9.52 -14.80
CA LEU A 132 0.82 9.30 -16.24
C LEU A 132 0.79 10.64 -16.99
N ASN A 133 1.51 10.74 -18.10
CA ASN A 133 1.41 11.88 -18.99
C ASN A 133 0.08 11.81 -19.76
N GLY A 134 -0.79 12.80 -19.57
CA GLY A 134 -2.16 12.84 -20.09
C GLY A 134 -2.31 12.94 -21.62
N GLU A 135 -1.28 12.60 -22.39
CA GLU A 135 -1.30 12.70 -23.86
C GLU A 135 -1.91 11.48 -24.56
N HIS A 136 -2.26 10.43 -23.84
CA HIS A 136 -2.90 9.25 -24.44
C HIS A 136 -4.24 8.98 -23.73
N PRO A 137 -5.34 9.64 -24.15
CA PRO A 137 -6.65 9.04 -23.93
C PRO A 137 -6.57 7.62 -24.48
N ALA A 138 -6.98 6.65 -23.66
CA ALA A 138 -7.01 5.23 -24.01
C ALA A 138 -7.34 5.05 -25.49
N ALA A 139 -6.55 4.24 -26.19
CA ALA A 139 -6.77 3.92 -27.59
C ALA A 139 -8.25 3.55 -27.80
N MET A 140 -9.07 4.52 -28.20
CA MET A 140 -10.37 4.28 -28.75
C MET A 140 -10.09 3.57 -30.06
N GLN A 141 -10.21 2.24 -30.07
CA GLN A 141 -10.30 1.50 -31.31
C GLN A 141 -11.59 1.95 -32.00
N HIS A 142 -11.52 3.06 -32.74
CA HIS A 142 -12.45 3.30 -33.82
C HIS A 142 -12.17 2.25 -34.87
N GLY A 143 -12.90 1.14 -34.81
CA GLY A 143 -12.96 0.16 -35.89
C GLY A 143 -13.55 0.83 -37.14
N LYS A 144 -12.69 1.43 -37.95
CA LYS A 144 -12.97 2.00 -39.28
C LYS A 144 -11.63 2.03 -40.01
N HIS A 145 -11.40 1.42 -41.17
CA HIS A 145 -12.20 0.81 -42.22
C HIS A 145 -11.30 -0.26 -42.88
N THR A 146 -11.86 -1.22 -43.62
CA THR A 146 -11.65 -1.41 -45.07
C THR A 146 -12.09 -2.82 -45.47
N SER A 147 -13.12 -2.89 -46.31
CA SER A 147 -13.45 -4.05 -47.12
C SER A 147 -12.31 -4.31 -48.12
N SER A 148 -11.27 -5.00 -47.70
CA SER A 148 -10.40 -5.75 -48.60
C SER A 148 -10.94 -7.17 -48.65
N GLY A 149 -11.69 -7.48 -49.71
CA GLY A 149 -12.09 -8.85 -50.03
C GLY A 149 -10.86 -9.67 -50.35
N THR A 150 -10.19 -10.20 -49.33
CA THR A 150 -9.29 -11.34 -49.45
C THR A 150 -10.17 -12.57 -49.31
N GLY A 151 -10.42 -13.24 -50.44
CA GLY A 151 -11.26 -14.43 -50.52
C GLY A 151 -10.89 -15.43 -49.43
N LEU A 152 -11.89 -15.80 -48.62
CA LEU A 152 -11.82 -16.98 -47.78
C LEU A 152 -11.50 -18.16 -48.70
N PRO A 153 -10.47 -18.98 -48.41
CA PRO A 153 -10.23 -20.18 -49.20
C PRO A 153 -11.48 -21.06 -49.10
N ASN A 154 -12.12 -21.31 -50.25
CA ASN A 154 -13.30 -22.17 -50.35
C ASN A 154 -13.04 -23.46 -49.55
N SER A 155 -13.88 -23.75 -48.57
CA SER A 155 -13.83 -24.96 -47.74
C SER A 155 -13.79 -26.25 -48.57
N TRP A 156 -14.29 -26.20 -49.81
CA TRP A 156 -14.19 -27.26 -50.80
C TRP A 156 -12.73 -27.62 -51.16
N ASN A 157 -11.84 -26.63 -51.30
CA ASN A 157 -10.43 -26.87 -51.60
C ASN A 157 -9.71 -27.55 -50.43
N MET A 158 -10.06 -27.20 -49.19
CA MET A 158 -9.57 -27.91 -47.99
C MET A 158 -10.08 -29.35 -47.97
N PHE A 159 -11.34 -29.57 -48.35
CA PHE A 159 -11.93 -30.91 -48.40
C PHE A 159 -11.26 -31.80 -49.46
N LEU A 160 -10.97 -31.25 -50.65
CA LEU A 160 -10.22 -31.94 -51.71
C LEU A 160 -8.78 -32.29 -51.29
N TYR A 161 -8.11 -31.41 -50.56
CA TYR A 161 -6.78 -31.71 -50.01
C TYR A 161 -6.81 -32.85 -48.99
N LEU A 162 -7.81 -32.88 -48.12
CA LEU A 162 -7.94 -33.93 -47.12
C LEU A 162 -8.19 -35.30 -47.77
N ILE A 163 -9.10 -35.39 -48.75
CA ILE A 163 -9.36 -36.65 -49.46
C ILE A 163 -8.14 -37.14 -50.27
N MET A 164 -7.34 -36.24 -50.83
CA MET A 164 -6.13 -36.62 -51.56
C MET A 164 -5.05 -37.21 -50.62
N ASN A 165 -4.91 -36.65 -49.41
CA ASN A 165 -4.02 -37.19 -48.39
C ASN A 165 -4.53 -38.52 -47.82
N ILE A 166 -5.83 -38.67 -47.61
CA ILE A 166 -6.43 -39.96 -47.20
C ILE A 166 -6.24 -41.02 -48.29
N ALA A 167 -6.43 -40.67 -49.56
CA ALA A 167 -6.19 -41.58 -50.69
C ALA A 167 -4.72 -42.04 -50.72
N LEU A 168 -3.75 -41.14 -50.57
CA LEU A 168 -2.33 -41.49 -50.47
C LEU A 168 -2.03 -42.46 -49.31
N LEU A 169 -2.66 -42.25 -48.14
CA LEU A 169 -2.52 -43.16 -47.00
C LEU A 169 -3.14 -44.55 -47.25
N VAL A 170 -4.23 -44.63 -48.02
CA VAL A 170 -4.88 -45.90 -48.39
C VAL A 170 -4.08 -46.65 -49.46
N PHE A 171 -3.52 -45.95 -50.45
CA PHE A 171 -2.69 -46.55 -51.50
C PHE A 171 -1.33 -47.01 -50.99
N ASN A 172 -0.76 -46.38 -49.96
CA ASN A 172 0.52 -46.78 -49.37
C ASN A 172 0.39 -47.93 -48.35
N LYS A 173 -0.82 -48.48 -48.15
CA LYS A 173 -1.10 -49.60 -47.23
C LYS A 173 -1.60 -50.86 -47.93
N ARG A 174 -1.52 -50.92 -49.27
CA ARG A 174 -1.56 -52.15 -50.06
C ARG A 174 -0.18 -52.36 -50.68
#